data_AF-A0AA44CM42-F1
#
_entry.id   AF-A0AA44CM42-F1
#
_cell.length_a   1.000
_cell.length_b   1.000
_cell.length_c   1.000
_cell.angle_alpha   90.00
_cell.angle_beta   90.00
_cell.angle_gamma   90.00
#
_symmetry.space_group_name_H-M   'P 1'
#
loop_
_entity.id
_entity.type
_entity.pdbx_description
1 polymer ?
#
loop_
_entity_poly.entity_id
_entity_poly.type
_entity_poly.pdbx_seq_one_letter_code
_entity_poly.pdbx_strand_id
1 'polypeptide(L)'
;MKNKNHYDQHTTNDNDISESDPSLVRHTGNNGNLLLDKLDDNGKVIWRERIVNNRKDELVSTVITVFGRTDRGRIINRHDATYNASGELVKCSELIRTGRGKSAMTNKSEYEYQDGRFYSKFETTLDFRHKIVNKVEQLFSSHGDVILSTKSNYDDNRLIGREELRNIFDSNRILTLSTKERYDDLGELIIRSEKSNFRYGEGERWVAFEERSYNSNNELVDIVDISQYLDDNGDVNELTEEIYESEEDLANENPIKTVDKNFDSAGNVIFSHESSASGHETTTVHQEFDPSGKLKSKVEEDRRFHDGLMYEDHKSIYGVNGVLIRAVEVTLDFDYVRRVLMNRTESTYDADLNGDIIGIVEISQKFNAEGELTSCSNHKYDASGNLLESLTGPHDHNYVTPDHLVSEMNGFGIESCIPTLVNKLLIPNMGSDTLVTPL
;
A
#
# COMPACT_ATOMS: atom_id res chain seq x y z
N MET A 1 24.04 5.76 36.05
CA MET A 1 24.84 4.60 35.59
C MET A 1 25.31 4.87 34.15
N LYS A 2 26.51 4.45 33.73
CA LYS A 2 26.93 4.63 32.32
C LYS A 2 26.22 3.59 31.45
N ASN A 3 25.18 4.02 30.73
CA ASN A 3 24.49 3.20 29.75
C ASN A 3 25.50 2.75 28.66
N LYS A 4 25.67 1.45 28.47
CA LYS A 4 26.55 0.86 27.44
C LYS A 4 25.82 0.56 26.13
N ASN A 5 24.50 0.83 26.05
CA ASN A 5 23.69 0.45 24.90
C ASN A 5 23.54 1.63 23.94
N HIS A 6 24.16 1.52 22.76
CA HIS A 6 24.16 2.55 21.72
C HIS A 6 22.92 2.51 20.80
N TYR A 7 22.03 1.52 20.93
CA TYR A 7 21.01 1.20 19.91
C TYR A 7 19.55 1.41 20.37
N ASP A 8 19.32 2.03 21.52
CA ASP A 8 17.96 2.21 22.03
C ASP A 8 17.56 3.70 22.03
N GLN A 9 16.67 4.07 21.10
CA GLN A 9 16.06 5.40 21.04
C GLN A 9 15.02 5.63 22.16
N HIS A 10 14.62 4.58 22.88
CA HIS A 10 13.75 4.66 24.06
C HIS A 10 14.55 4.81 25.36
N THR A 11 15.86 5.07 25.29
CA THR A 11 16.62 5.48 26.45
C THR A 11 16.09 6.82 26.94
N THR A 12 15.17 6.76 27.91
CA THR A 12 14.94 7.90 28.79
C THR A 12 16.29 8.30 29.34
N ASN A 13 16.57 9.59 29.31
CA ASN A 13 17.82 10.17 29.75
C ASN A 13 17.90 10.00 31.28
N ASP A 14 18.17 8.79 31.76
CA ASP A 14 18.21 8.38 33.17
C ASP A 14 19.48 8.91 33.86
N ASN A 15 20.23 9.79 33.18
CA ASN A 15 21.51 10.32 33.63
C ASN A 15 21.39 11.41 34.70
N ASP A 16 20.19 11.92 34.99
CA ASP A 16 20.00 13.09 35.88
C ASP A 16 19.60 12.76 37.33
N ILE A 17 19.48 11.48 37.71
CA ILE A 17 19.14 11.08 39.09
C ILE A 17 20.28 10.25 39.67
N SER A 18 21.04 10.83 40.59
CA SER A 18 22.06 10.12 41.38
C SER A 18 21.48 9.65 42.71
N GLU A 19 22.02 8.57 43.29
CA GLU A 19 21.68 8.10 44.66
C GLU A 19 21.81 9.19 45.74
N SER A 20 22.49 10.30 45.42
CA SER A 20 22.67 11.48 46.28
C SER A 20 21.60 12.57 46.09
N ASP A 21 20.55 12.34 45.30
CA ASP A 21 19.42 13.29 45.17
C ASP A 21 18.63 13.33 46.51
N PRO A 22 18.63 14.47 47.22
CA PRO A 22 17.95 14.59 48.52
C PRO A 22 16.42 14.47 48.44
N SER A 23 15.85 14.48 47.23
CA SER A 23 14.41 14.28 47.01
C SER A 23 13.95 12.82 47.02
N LEU A 24 14.88 11.85 47.15
CA LEU A 24 14.56 10.43 47.15
C LEU A 24 14.07 9.92 48.52
N VAL A 25 12.94 9.21 48.50
CA VAL A 25 12.33 8.57 49.68
C VAL A 25 12.68 7.10 49.71
N ARG A 26 13.52 6.70 50.68
CA ARG A 26 13.95 5.31 50.89
C ARG A 26 12.98 4.55 51.79
N HIS A 27 12.54 3.38 51.36
CA HIS A 27 11.71 2.49 52.17
C HIS A 27 11.80 1.02 51.72
N THR A 28 11.29 0.11 52.55
CA THR A 28 11.21 -1.32 52.22
C THR A 28 9.84 -1.63 51.63
N GLY A 29 9.82 -2.25 50.45
CA GLY A 29 8.59 -2.70 49.81
C GLY A 29 7.97 -3.93 50.49
N ASN A 30 6.71 -4.23 50.17
CA ASN A 30 5.98 -5.37 50.74
C ASN A 30 6.62 -6.74 50.44
N ASN A 31 7.47 -6.81 49.41
CA ASN A 31 8.24 -7.99 49.03
C ASN A 31 9.62 -8.05 49.71
N GLY A 32 9.93 -7.14 50.63
CA GLY A 32 11.21 -7.04 51.32
C GLY A 32 12.30 -6.30 50.54
N ASN A 33 12.05 -5.93 49.29
CA ASN A 33 13.04 -5.24 48.45
C ASN A 33 13.20 -3.78 48.88
N LEU A 34 14.41 -3.24 48.70
CA LEU A 34 14.67 -1.82 48.90
C LEU A 34 14.09 -1.01 47.73
N LEU A 35 13.36 0.06 48.07
CA LEU A 35 12.77 1.00 47.13
C LEU A 35 13.30 2.42 47.39
N LEU A 36 13.61 3.12 46.30
CA LEU A 36 13.98 4.53 46.26
C LEU A 36 13.00 5.26 45.34
N ASP A 37 12.16 6.13 45.89
CA ASP A 37 11.11 6.82 45.14
C ASP A 37 11.39 8.31 44.98
N LYS A 38 11.12 8.85 43.78
CA LYS A 38 10.97 10.28 43.55
C LYS A 38 9.49 10.62 43.39
N LEU A 39 9.04 11.64 44.13
CA LEU A 39 7.65 12.09 44.12
C LEU A 39 7.52 13.40 43.33
N ASP A 40 6.35 13.64 42.73
CA ASP A 40 5.95 14.96 42.27
C ASP A 40 5.48 15.86 43.42
N ASP A 41 5.18 17.12 43.12
CA ASP A 41 4.69 18.12 44.09
C ASP A 41 3.38 17.70 44.77
N ASN A 42 2.63 16.75 44.19
CA ASN A 42 1.39 16.20 44.72
C ASN A 42 1.61 14.89 45.51
N GLY A 43 2.86 14.51 45.76
CA GLY A 43 3.23 13.30 46.50
C GLY A 43 3.02 12.00 45.72
N LYS A 44 2.92 12.04 44.39
CA LYS A 44 2.79 10.85 43.54
C LYS A 44 4.15 10.41 43.03
N VAL A 45 4.39 9.10 43.04
CA VAL A 45 5.62 8.52 42.48
C VAL A 45 5.68 8.75 40.97
N ILE A 46 6.77 9.38 40.53
CA ILE A 46 7.12 9.64 39.13
C ILE A 46 8.33 8.81 38.67
N TRP A 47 9.18 8.40 39.61
CA TRP A 47 10.32 7.53 39.36
C TRP A 47 10.55 6.62 40.56
N ARG A 48 10.98 5.38 40.33
CA ARG A 48 11.30 4.40 41.37
C ARG A 48 12.47 3.54 40.96
N GLU A 49 13.44 3.37 41.85
CA GLU A 49 14.45 2.32 41.76
C GLU A 49 14.14 1.21 42.77
N ARG A 50 14.16 -0.03 42.30
CA ARG A 50 13.96 -1.24 43.08
C ARG A 50 15.20 -2.10 43.00
N ILE A 51 15.86 -2.31 44.14
CA ILE A 51 17.00 -3.19 44.27
C ILE A 51 16.51 -4.60 44.63
N VAL A 52 16.89 -5.59 43.84
CA VAL A 52 16.49 -7.00 44.01
C VAL A 52 17.72 -7.81 44.38
N ASN A 53 17.71 -8.39 45.58
CA ASN A 53 18.77 -9.26 46.06
C ASN A 53 18.32 -10.72 46.10
N ASN A 54 19.27 -11.66 46.03
CA ASN A 54 19.01 -13.07 46.28
C ASN A 54 18.93 -13.37 47.79
N ARG A 55 18.70 -14.65 48.16
CA ARG A 55 18.62 -15.09 49.56
C ARG A 55 19.93 -14.94 50.36
N LYS A 56 21.04 -14.62 49.70
CA LYS A 56 22.36 -14.37 50.31
C LYS A 56 22.68 -12.88 50.38
N ASP A 57 21.70 -12.00 50.15
CA ASP A 57 21.84 -10.55 50.07
C ASP A 57 22.76 -10.04 48.94
N GLU A 58 23.01 -10.86 47.92
CA GLU A 58 23.77 -10.45 46.74
C GLU A 58 22.83 -9.80 45.71
N LEU A 59 23.27 -8.71 45.08
CA LEU A 59 22.51 -8.02 44.03
C LEU A 59 22.25 -8.96 42.85
N VAL A 60 20.98 -9.09 42.46
CA VAL A 60 20.55 -9.85 41.28
C VAL A 60 20.18 -8.91 40.15
N SER A 61 19.39 -7.88 40.46
CA SER A 61 18.96 -6.89 39.47
C SER A 61 18.54 -5.58 40.11
N THR A 62 18.59 -4.53 39.30
CA THR A 62 18.01 -3.22 39.62
C THR A 62 16.92 -2.93 38.61
N VAL A 63 15.74 -2.51 39.07
CA VAL A 63 14.64 -2.09 38.19
C VAL A 63 14.35 -0.62 38.39
N ILE A 64 14.47 0.15 37.32
CA ILE A 64 14.12 1.56 37.26
C ILE A 64 12.75 1.67 36.60
N THR A 65 11.78 2.27 37.31
CA THR A 65 10.44 2.50 36.80
C THR A 65 10.18 4.00 36.69
N VAL A 66 9.77 4.45 35.50
CA VAL A 66 9.28 5.81 35.24
C VAL A 66 7.76 5.77 35.07
N PHE A 67 7.07 6.72 35.69
CA PHE A 67 5.62 6.88 35.57
C PHE A 67 5.28 8.24 34.97
N GLY A 68 4.56 8.27 33.85
CA GLY A 68 3.87 9.48 33.43
C GLY A 68 2.37 9.39 33.71
N ARG A 69 1.82 10.53 34.12
CA ARG A 69 0.49 10.65 34.69
C ARG A 69 -0.27 11.80 34.03
N THR A 70 -1.60 11.70 34.09
CA THR A 70 -2.45 12.88 33.87
C THR A 70 -2.40 13.82 35.06
N ASP A 71 -2.89 15.05 34.89
CA ASP A 71 -3.08 16.03 35.98
C ASP A 71 -3.94 15.50 37.13
N ARG A 72 -4.81 14.51 36.86
CA ARG A 72 -5.63 13.82 37.87
C ARG A 72 -4.90 12.65 38.55
N GLY A 73 -3.62 12.44 38.25
CA GLY A 73 -2.74 11.43 38.84
C GLY A 73 -2.87 10.01 38.26
N ARG A 74 -3.66 9.80 37.19
CA ARG A 74 -3.81 8.47 36.56
C ARG A 74 -2.57 8.16 35.72
N ILE A 75 -2.00 6.96 35.88
CA ILE A 75 -0.87 6.49 35.07
C ILE A 75 -1.32 6.28 33.61
N ILE A 76 -0.70 7.01 32.69
CA ILE A 76 -0.91 6.91 31.25
C ILE A 76 0.24 6.21 30.55
N ASN A 77 1.46 6.33 31.09
CA ASN A 77 2.61 5.57 30.64
C ASN A 77 3.42 5.06 31.85
N ARG A 78 3.98 3.88 31.70
CA ARG A 78 4.93 3.28 32.64
C ARG A 78 6.04 2.62 31.82
N HIS A 79 7.28 2.91 32.17
CA HIS A 79 8.46 2.28 31.58
C HIS A 79 9.25 1.64 32.71
N ASP A 80 9.55 0.34 32.61
CA ASP A 80 10.35 -0.43 33.56
C ASP A 80 11.62 -0.92 32.87
N ALA A 81 12.78 -0.39 33.23
CA ALA A 81 14.10 -0.84 32.77
C ALA A 81 14.76 -1.75 33.82
N THR A 82 15.12 -2.97 33.45
CA THR A 82 15.74 -3.96 34.34
C THR A 82 17.20 -4.16 33.96
N TYR A 83 18.08 -3.89 34.91
CA TYR A 83 19.53 -4.10 34.82
C TYR A 83 19.94 -5.32 35.60
N ASN A 84 20.84 -6.13 35.06
CA ASN A 84 21.46 -7.23 35.77
C ASN A 84 22.49 -6.72 36.81
N ALA A 85 23.10 -7.64 37.56
CA ALA A 85 24.09 -7.31 38.59
C ALA A 85 25.36 -6.61 38.04
N SER A 86 25.71 -6.78 36.75
CA SER A 86 26.81 -6.06 36.09
C SER A 86 26.41 -4.66 35.60
N GLY A 87 25.14 -4.28 35.75
CA GLY A 87 24.61 -2.98 35.32
C GLY A 87 24.24 -2.93 33.83
N GLU A 88 24.10 -4.08 33.17
CA GLU A 88 23.66 -4.18 31.77
C GLU A 88 22.14 -4.30 31.73
N LEU A 89 21.51 -3.55 30.84
CA LEU A 89 20.08 -3.64 30.59
C LEU A 89 19.77 -5.00 29.95
N VAL A 90 18.84 -5.74 30.55
CA VAL A 90 18.43 -7.08 30.09
C VAL A 90 16.97 -7.15 29.70
N LYS A 91 16.14 -6.24 30.21
CA LYS A 91 14.71 -6.19 29.90
C LYS A 91 14.15 -4.79 30.04
N CYS A 92 13.32 -4.36 29.08
CA CYS A 92 12.43 -3.21 29.23
C CYS A 92 10.98 -3.66 29.18
N SER A 93 10.10 -2.96 29.89
CA SER A 93 8.65 -3.17 29.78
C SER A 93 7.94 -1.83 29.79
N GLU A 94 7.10 -1.62 28.78
CA GLU A 94 6.35 -0.41 28.59
C GLU A 94 4.85 -0.68 28.66
N LEU A 95 4.13 0.27 29.22
CA LEU A 95 2.69 0.31 29.18
C LEU A 95 2.30 1.72 28.76
N ILE A 96 1.52 1.85 27.70
CA ILE A 96 1.02 3.13 27.19
C ILE A 96 -0.49 3.05 27.05
N ARG A 97 -1.21 4.04 27.58
CA ARG A 97 -2.66 4.18 27.50
C ARG A 97 -3.01 5.42 26.70
N THR A 98 -3.73 5.24 25.62
CA THR A 98 -4.20 6.30 24.73
C THR A 98 -5.72 6.31 24.63
N GLY A 99 -6.30 7.41 24.14
CA GLY A 99 -7.75 7.53 23.92
C GLY A 99 -8.58 7.71 25.20
N ARG A 100 -9.91 7.74 25.04
CA ARG A 100 -10.90 7.90 26.13
C ARG A 100 -12.19 7.12 25.81
N GLY A 101 -12.86 6.63 26.83
CA GLY A 101 -14.12 5.90 26.64
C GLY A 101 -13.94 4.66 25.75
N LYS A 102 -14.79 4.51 24.73
CA LYS A 102 -14.75 3.36 23.82
C LYS A 102 -13.56 3.34 22.86
N SER A 103 -12.88 4.47 22.65
CA SER A 103 -11.64 4.53 21.84
C SER A 103 -10.37 4.36 22.67
N ALA A 104 -10.49 4.10 23.97
CA ALA A 104 -9.33 3.89 24.82
C ALA A 104 -8.62 2.58 24.44
N MET A 105 -7.30 2.63 24.34
CA MET A 105 -6.44 1.47 24.08
C MET A 105 -5.32 1.40 25.12
N THR A 106 -4.86 0.19 25.42
CA THR A 106 -3.65 -0.04 26.22
C THR A 106 -2.68 -0.89 25.44
N ASN A 107 -1.50 -0.35 25.14
CA ASN A 107 -0.39 -1.08 24.58
C ASN A 107 0.53 -1.51 25.72
N LYS A 108 0.95 -2.76 25.69
CA LYS A 108 2.00 -3.29 26.55
C LYS A 108 3.10 -3.81 25.65
N SER A 109 4.33 -3.40 25.89
CA SER A 109 5.49 -3.84 25.14
C SER A 109 6.53 -4.39 26.11
N GLU A 110 7.14 -5.51 25.79
CA GLU A 110 8.26 -6.08 26.52
C GLU A 110 9.41 -6.28 25.54
N TYR A 111 10.61 -5.92 25.98
CA TYR A 111 11.82 -5.95 25.19
C TYR A 111 12.87 -6.73 25.96
N GLU A 112 13.58 -7.63 25.30
CA GLU A 112 14.67 -8.38 25.91
C GLU A 112 15.98 -8.07 25.21
N TYR A 113 17.04 -8.01 26.01
CA TYR A 113 18.38 -7.68 25.54
C TYR A 113 19.33 -8.80 25.93
N GLN A 114 20.23 -9.16 25.01
CA GLN A 114 21.29 -10.13 25.23
C GLN A 114 22.62 -9.49 24.83
N ASP A 115 23.60 -9.51 25.73
CA ASP A 115 24.93 -8.92 25.50
C ASP A 115 24.88 -7.46 25.01
N GLY A 116 23.94 -6.67 25.56
CA GLY A 116 23.72 -5.26 25.21
C GLY A 116 23.03 -5.04 23.86
N ARG A 117 22.54 -6.09 23.21
CA ARG A 117 21.85 -6.05 21.91
C ARG A 117 20.38 -6.40 22.06
N PHE A 118 19.56 -5.81 21.22
CA PHE A 118 18.14 -6.09 21.14
C PHE A 118 17.92 -7.51 20.62
N TYR A 119 17.20 -8.34 21.38
CA TYR A 119 17.02 -9.76 21.07
C TYR A 119 15.59 -10.07 20.64
N SER A 120 14.62 -9.62 21.43
CA SER A 120 13.21 -9.91 21.20
C SER A 120 12.32 -8.75 21.64
N LYS A 121 11.13 -8.70 21.04
CA LYS A 121 10.09 -7.71 21.34
C LYS A 121 8.74 -8.40 21.36
N PHE A 122 7.94 -8.15 22.39
CA PHE A 122 6.59 -8.67 22.55
C PHE A 122 5.63 -7.52 22.82
N GLU A 123 4.63 -7.33 21.98
CA GLU A 123 3.60 -6.31 22.15
C GLU A 123 2.22 -6.93 22.29
N THR A 124 1.39 -6.33 23.12
CA THR A 124 -0.02 -6.68 23.26
C THR A 124 -0.85 -5.41 23.26
N THR A 125 -1.80 -5.33 22.33
CA THR A 125 -2.78 -4.25 22.26
C THR A 125 -4.07 -4.71 22.92
N LEU A 126 -4.61 -3.91 23.84
CA LEU A 126 -5.87 -4.15 24.52
C LEU A 126 -6.90 -3.06 24.21
N ASP A 127 -8.16 -3.47 24.02
CA ASP A 127 -9.30 -2.55 23.87
C ASP A 127 -9.68 -1.88 25.21
N PHE A 128 -10.68 -1.00 25.17
CA PHE A 128 -11.18 -0.29 26.35
C PHE A 128 -11.78 -1.22 27.44
N ARG A 129 -12.11 -2.47 27.09
CA ARG A 129 -12.59 -3.53 27.99
C ARG A 129 -11.46 -4.43 28.46
N HIS A 130 -10.21 -4.12 28.12
CA HIS A 130 -9.02 -4.91 28.38
C HIS A 130 -9.00 -6.28 27.68
N LYS A 131 -9.76 -6.42 26.57
CA LYS A 131 -9.70 -7.58 25.70
C LYS A 131 -8.55 -7.42 24.70
N ILE A 132 -7.89 -8.51 24.36
CA ILE A 132 -6.78 -8.53 23.41
C ILE A 132 -7.33 -8.23 22.01
N VAL A 133 -6.71 -7.27 21.33
CA VAL A 133 -6.95 -6.94 19.92
C VAL A 133 -5.90 -7.60 19.05
N ASN A 134 -4.63 -7.50 19.45
CA ASN A 134 -3.53 -8.16 18.77
C ASN A 134 -2.36 -8.42 19.72
N LYS A 135 -1.49 -9.33 19.28
CA LYS A 135 -0.15 -9.54 19.83
C LYS A 135 0.87 -9.54 18.70
N VAL A 136 2.04 -8.96 18.94
CA VAL A 136 3.17 -8.97 18.01
C VAL A 136 4.38 -9.51 18.74
N GLU A 137 5.03 -10.51 18.20
CA GLU A 137 6.29 -11.06 18.71
C GLU A 137 7.34 -10.93 17.61
N GLN A 138 8.50 -10.39 17.93
CA GLN A 138 9.59 -10.18 17.00
C GLN A 138 10.90 -10.68 17.57
N LEU A 139 11.71 -11.31 16.73
CA LEU A 139 13.10 -11.67 17.01
C LEU A 139 14.02 -10.89 16.09
N PHE A 140 15.18 -10.51 16.63
CA PHE A 140 16.13 -9.65 15.96
C PHE A 140 17.47 -10.35 15.74
N SER A 141 18.12 -10.01 14.64
CA SER A 141 19.51 -10.34 14.38
C SER A 141 20.40 -9.62 15.41
N SER A 142 21.66 -10.03 15.51
CA SER A 142 22.66 -9.33 16.31
C SER A 142 22.93 -7.89 15.86
N HIS A 143 22.45 -7.50 14.68
CA HIS A 143 22.58 -6.15 14.11
C HIS A 143 21.26 -5.35 14.18
N GLY A 144 20.19 -5.93 14.75
CA GLY A 144 18.89 -5.28 14.91
C GLY A 144 17.92 -5.50 13.75
N ASP A 145 18.20 -6.40 12.82
CA ASP A 145 17.31 -6.71 11.70
C ASP A 145 16.20 -7.67 12.16
N VAL A 146 14.95 -7.47 11.75
CA VAL A 146 13.84 -8.39 12.11
C VAL A 146 13.99 -9.70 11.34
N ILE A 147 14.29 -10.79 12.04
CA ILE A 147 14.45 -12.13 11.45
C ILE A 147 13.16 -12.96 11.52
N LEU A 148 12.32 -12.69 12.51
CA LEU A 148 11.00 -13.31 12.67
C LEU A 148 10.04 -12.28 13.24
N SER A 149 8.83 -12.22 12.71
CA SER A 149 7.73 -11.45 13.26
C SER A 149 6.45 -12.26 13.19
N THR A 150 5.78 -12.44 14.32
CA THR A 150 4.49 -13.10 14.43
C THR A 150 3.45 -12.10 14.90
N LYS A 151 2.41 -11.85 14.11
CA LYS A 151 1.27 -11.02 14.47
C LYS A 151 0.01 -11.87 14.60
N SER A 152 -0.52 -11.94 15.80
CA SER A 152 -1.76 -12.65 16.10
C SER A 152 -2.89 -11.66 16.35
N ASN A 153 -4.01 -11.80 15.64
CA ASN A 153 -5.17 -10.95 15.79
C ASN A 153 -6.25 -11.68 16.59
N TYR A 154 -6.98 -10.93 17.41
CA TYR A 154 -7.98 -11.48 18.32
C TYR A 154 -9.29 -10.73 18.21
N ASP A 155 -10.40 -11.46 18.30
CA ASP A 155 -11.72 -10.93 18.60
C ASP A 155 -12.25 -11.57 19.87
N ASP A 156 -12.68 -10.76 20.82
CA ASP A 156 -13.07 -11.19 22.16
C ASP A 156 -12.10 -12.20 22.84
N ASN A 157 -10.79 -11.92 22.77
CA ASN A 157 -9.71 -12.80 23.23
C ASN A 157 -9.62 -14.18 22.53
N ARG A 158 -10.44 -14.46 21.51
CA ARG A 158 -10.29 -15.61 20.62
C ARG A 158 -9.37 -15.23 19.48
N LEU A 159 -8.38 -16.07 19.17
CA LEU A 159 -7.55 -15.89 17.99
C LEU A 159 -8.45 -15.94 16.74
N ILE A 160 -8.30 -14.99 15.83
CA ILE A 160 -9.03 -14.97 14.55
C ILE A 160 -8.12 -15.16 13.34
N GLY A 161 -6.81 -15.13 13.57
CA GLY A 161 -5.81 -15.35 12.54
C GLY A 161 -4.43 -14.91 13.00
N ARG A 162 -3.42 -15.42 12.31
CA ARG A 162 -2.02 -15.16 12.59
C ARG A 162 -1.26 -14.91 11.29
N GLU A 163 -0.32 -13.99 11.31
CA GLU A 163 0.61 -13.73 10.23
C GLU A 163 2.03 -13.93 10.75
N GLU A 164 2.84 -14.71 10.03
CA GLU A 164 4.25 -14.94 10.33
C GLU A 164 5.11 -14.40 9.18
N LEU A 165 6.16 -13.67 9.52
CA LEU A 165 7.17 -13.16 8.60
C LEU A 165 8.53 -13.71 9.04
N ARG A 166 9.27 -14.31 8.11
CA ARG A 166 10.62 -14.83 8.32
C ARG A 166 11.55 -14.20 7.30
N ASN A 167 12.66 -13.64 7.76
CA ASN A 167 13.65 -12.99 6.91
C ASN A 167 15.01 -13.66 7.07
N ILE A 168 15.71 -13.84 5.95
CA ILE A 168 17.09 -14.31 5.90
C ILE A 168 17.95 -13.22 5.28
N PHE A 169 19.06 -12.93 5.93
CA PHE A 169 20.04 -11.94 5.49
C PHE A 169 21.37 -12.62 5.19
N ASP A 170 22.12 -12.08 4.23
CA ASP A 170 23.50 -12.51 3.98
C ASP A 170 24.50 -11.90 4.99
N SER A 171 25.79 -12.18 4.80
CA SER A 171 26.85 -11.62 5.65
C SER A 171 27.01 -10.09 5.55
N ASN A 172 26.51 -9.48 4.48
CA ASN A 172 26.51 -8.04 4.26
C ASN A 172 25.22 -7.37 4.78
N ARG A 173 24.34 -8.15 5.44
CA ARG A 173 23.04 -7.71 5.96
C ARG A 173 22.02 -7.36 4.87
N ILE A 174 22.20 -7.91 3.67
CA ILE A 174 21.24 -7.76 2.57
C ILE A 174 20.18 -8.85 2.72
N LEU A 175 18.90 -8.47 2.63
CA LEU A 175 17.78 -9.41 2.65
C LEU A 175 17.83 -10.29 1.39
N THR A 176 17.87 -11.61 1.56
CA THR A 176 17.98 -12.60 0.47
C THR A 176 16.74 -13.47 0.33
N LEU A 177 15.99 -13.67 1.41
CA LEU A 177 14.71 -14.38 1.41
C LEU A 177 13.77 -13.74 2.43
N SER A 178 12.52 -13.55 2.04
CA SER A 178 11.44 -13.17 2.96
C SER A 178 10.23 -14.08 2.73
N THR A 179 9.80 -14.79 3.76
CA THR A 179 8.62 -15.66 3.72
C THR A 179 7.55 -15.06 4.59
N LYS A 180 6.35 -14.90 4.04
CA LYS A 180 5.18 -14.40 4.73
C LYS A 180 4.05 -15.43 4.67
N GLU A 181 3.61 -15.91 5.82
CA GLU A 181 2.55 -16.92 5.94
C GLU A 181 1.37 -16.35 6.72
N ARG A 182 0.15 -16.66 6.28
CA ARG A 182 -1.08 -16.31 7.00
C ARG A 182 -1.83 -17.57 7.35
N TYR A 183 -2.30 -17.62 8.59
CA TYR A 183 -3.06 -18.71 9.16
C TYR A 183 -4.43 -18.23 9.65
N ASP A 184 -5.40 -19.12 9.60
CA ASP A 184 -6.72 -18.91 10.18
C ASP A 184 -6.72 -19.05 11.73
N ASP A 185 -7.91 -19.11 12.32
CA ASP A 185 -8.09 -19.27 13.77
C ASP A 185 -7.83 -20.69 14.29
N LEU A 186 -7.79 -21.69 13.40
CA LEU A 186 -7.47 -23.08 13.70
C LEU A 186 -5.97 -23.38 13.54
N GLY A 187 -5.23 -22.47 12.91
CA GLY A 187 -3.81 -22.62 12.63
C GLY A 187 -3.53 -23.26 11.27
N GLU A 188 -4.54 -23.37 10.40
CA GLU A 188 -4.39 -23.85 9.03
C GLU A 188 -3.85 -22.74 8.13
N LEU A 189 -2.96 -23.11 7.20
CA LEU A 189 -2.38 -22.17 6.26
C LEU A 189 -3.46 -21.67 5.29
N ILE A 190 -3.54 -20.34 5.12
CA ILE A 190 -4.43 -19.70 4.14
C ILE A 190 -3.66 -19.36 2.87
N ILE A 191 -2.50 -18.72 3.04
CA ILE A 191 -1.67 -18.25 1.94
C ILE A 191 -0.23 -18.11 2.44
N ARG A 192 0.71 -18.36 1.55
CA ARG A 192 2.14 -18.11 1.75
C ARG A 192 2.70 -17.33 0.58
N SER A 193 3.53 -16.35 0.86
CA SER A 193 4.31 -15.60 -0.13
C SER A 193 5.80 -15.75 0.19
N GLU A 194 6.61 -15.97 -0.84
CA GLU A 194 8.06 -16.08 -0.74
C GLU A 194 8.72 -15.09 -1.70
N LYS A 195 9.47 -14.14 -1.15
CA LYS A 195 10.27 -13.17 -1.89
C LYS A 195 11.72 -13.62 -1.91
N SER A 196 12.32 -13.66 -3.09
CA SER A 196 13.71 -14.10 -3.30
C SER A 196 14.37 -13.32 -4.45
N ASN A 197 15.63 -13.64 -4.76
CA ASN A 197 16.38 -13.04 -5.85
C ASN A 197 16.43 -11.50 -5.78
N PHE A 198 16.60 -10.97 -4.56
CA PHE A 198 16.68 -9.54 -4.32
C PHE A 198 17.85 -8.89 -5.07
N ARG A 199 17.56 -7.79 -5.75
CA ARG A 199 18.48 -6.95 -6.51
C ARG A 199 18.32 -5.51 -6.01
N TYR A 200 19.44 -4.83 -5.79
CA TYR A 200 19.46 -3.47 -5.23
C TYR A 200 20.23 -2.55 -6.15
N GLY A 201 19.68 -1.35 -6.37
CA GLY A 201 20.26 -0.34 -7.23
C GLY A 201 21.26 0.53 -6.49
N GLU A 202 22.07 1.29 -7.23
CA GLU A 202 22.96 2.27 -6.62
C GLU A 202 22.17 3.30 -5.81
N GLY A 203 22.54 3.46 -4.53
CA GLY A 203 21.90 4.42 -3.63
C GLY A 203 20.63 3.93 -2.92
N GLU A 204 20.32 2.62 -2.96
CA GLU A 204 19.23 1.97 -2.20
C GLU A 204 17.80 2.48 -2.50
N ARG A 205 17.62 3.33 -3.52
CA ARG A 205 16.31 3.84 -3.95
C ARG A 205 15.60 2.93 -4.94
N TRP A 206 16.21 1.83 -5.33
CA TRP A 206 15.62 0.84 -6.22
C TRP A 206 15.86 -0.55 -5.65
N VAL A 207 14.81 -1.35 -5.58
CA VAL A 207 14.86 -2.74 -5.17
C VAL A 207 13.99 -3.56 -6.10
N ALA A 208 14.50 -4.70 -6.54
CA ALA A 208 13.71 -5.69 -7.27
C ALA A 208 13.83 -7.06 -6.61
N PHE A 209 12.79 -7.87 -6.73
CA PHE A 209 12.75 -9.23 -6.20
C PHE A 209 11.64 -10.00 -6.90
N GLU A 210 11.76 -11.32 -6.88
CA GLU A 210 10.72 -12.20 -7.38
C GLU A 210 9.87 -12.70 -6.21
N GLU A 211 8.56 -12.74 -6.37
CA GLU A 211 7.59 -13.20 -5.39
C GLU A 211 6.81 -14.40 -5.94
N ARG A 212 6.81 -15.51 -5.19
CA ARG A 212 5.93 -16.65 -5.42
C ARG A 212 4.83 -16.68 -4.39
N SER A 213 3.58 -16.82 -4.83
CA SER A 213 2.43 -17.01 -3.94
C SER A 213 1.93 -18.44 -3.99
N TYR A 214 1.58 -18.97 -2.83
CA TYR A 214 1.07 -20.33 -2.64
C TYR A 214 -0.27 -20.30 -1.92
N ASN A 215 -1.21 -21.13 -2.36
CA ASN A 215 -2.51 -21.29 -1.71
C ASN A 215 -2.41 -22.10 -0.39
N SER A 216 -3.56 -22.38 0.23
CA SER A 216 -3.66 -23.15 1.49
C SER A 216 -3.13 -24.58 1.39
N ASN A 217 -3.12 -25.19 0.21
CA ASN A 217 -2.57 -26.52 -0.04
C ASN A 217 -1.07 -26.48 -0.35
N ASN A 218 -0.46 -25.30 -0.24
CA ASN A 218 0.93 -25.05 -0.61
C ASN A 218 1.22 -25.23 -2.11
N GLU A 219 0.22 -25.06 -2.96
CA GLU A 219 0.35 -25.10 -4.42
C GLU A 219 0.66 -23.68 -4.92
N LEU A 220 1.62 -23.56 -5.85
CA LEU A 220 1.99 -22.29 -6.49
C LEU A 220 0.80 -21.76 -7.29
N VAL A 221 0.44 -20.49 -7.08
CA VAL A 221 -0.68 -19.83 -7.75
C VAL A 221 -0.31 -18.55 -8.48
N ASP A 222 0.85 -17.96 -8.18
CA ASP A 222 1.30 -16.71 -8.78
C ASP A 222 2.83 -16.62 -8.76
N ILE A 223 3.39 -16.02 -9.80
CA ILE A 223 4.82 -15.71 -9.95
C ILE A 223 4.91 -14.29 -10.48
N VAL A 224 5.55 -13.41 -9.71
CA VAL A 224 5.67 -11.99 -10.05
C VAL A 224 7.12 -11.54 -9.88
N ASP A 225 7.70 -10.89 -10.89
CA ASP A 225 8.92 -10.09 -10.70
C ASP A 225 8.51 -8.65 -10.40
N ILE A 226 8.99 -8.12 -9.28
CA ILE A 226 8.58 -6.82 -8.76
C ILE A 226 9.80 -5.92 -8.72
N SER A 227 9.70 -4.75 -9.34
CA SER A 227 10.67 -3.66 -9.25
C SER A 227 10.03 -2.46 -8.56
N GLN A 228 10.71 -1.87 -7.57
CA GLN A 228 10.20 -0.75 -6.77
C GLN A 228 11.22 0.37 -6.72
N TYR A 229 10.72 1.60 -6.84
CA TYR A 229 11.49 2.81 -6.55
C TYR A 229 11.00 3.44 -5.25
N LEU A 230 11.94 3.73 -4.37
CA LEU A 230 11.69 4.29 -3.04
C LEU A 230 12.01 5.79 -3.01
N ASP A 231 11.20 6.54 -2.28
CA ASP A 231 11.44 7.94 -1.99
C ASP A 231 12.53 8.13 -0.91
N ASP A 232 12.81 9.37 -0.53
CA ASP A 232 13.82 9.71 0.49
C ASP A 232 13.48 9.16 1.90
N ASN A 233 12.23 8.80 2.15
CA ASN A 233 11.75 8.23 3.41
C ASN A 233 11.75 6.69 3.41
N GLY A 234 12.01 6.07 2.24
CA GLY A 234 11.93 4.63 2.05
C GLY A 234 10.52 4.13 1.70
N ASP A 235 9.58 5.03 1.39
CA ASP A 235 8.24 4.67 0.94
C ASP A 235 8.24 4.41 -0.58
N VAL A 236 7.39 3.50 -1.04
CA VAL A 236 7.29 3.15 -2.46
C VAL A 236 6.63 4.28 -3.23
N ASN A 237 7.34 4.86 -4.20
CA ASN A 237 6.85 5.89 -5.10
C ASN A 237 6.39 5.31 -6.45
N GLU A 238 7.14 4.34 -6.99
CA GLU A 238 6.85 3.67 -8.26
C GLU A 238 7.06 2.17 -8.10
N LEU A 239 6.26 1.38 -8.82
CA LEU A 239 6.31 -0.08 -8.77
C LEU A 239 5.92 -0.66 -10.13
N THR A 240 6.70 -1.62 -10.61
CA THR A 240 6.40 -2.43 -11.80
C THR A 240 6.28 -3.90 -11.38
N GLU A 241 5.23 -4.57 -11.84
CA GLU A 241 4.97 -6.00 -11.65
C GLU A 241 4.97 -6.67 -13.03
N GLU A 242 5.81 -7.68 -13.22
CA GLU A 242 5.76 -8.59 -14.36
C GLU A 242 5.23 -9.94 -13.89
N ILE A 243 4.11 -10.37 -14.45
CA ILE A 243 3.39 -11.57 -14.01
C ILE A 243 3.67 -12.71 -14.98
N TYR A 244 3.94 -13.89 -14.45
CA TYR A 244 4.34 -15.07 -15.21
C TYR A 244 3.40 -16.26 -14.94
N GLU A 245 3.11 -17.06 -15.96
CA GLU A 245 2.28 -18.26 -15.83
C GLU A 245 3.07 -19.46 -15.28
N SER A 246 4.38 -19.50 -15.51
CA SER A 246 5.24 -20.60 -15.12
C SER A 246 6.69 -20.17 -14.80
N GLU A 247 7.44 -21.03 -14.12
CA GLU A 247 8.88 -20.82 -13.87
C GLU A 247 9.70 -20.85 -15.18
N GLU A 248 9.20 -21.52 -16.23
CA GLU A 248 9.84 -21.50 -17.55
C GLU A 248 9.68 -20.13 -18.21
N ASP A 249 8.49 -19.51 -18.12
CA ASP A 249 8.25 -18.17 -18.63
C ASP A 249 9.09 -17.12 -17.90
N LEU A 250 9.21 -17.25 -16.58
CA LEU A 250 10.09 -16.40 -15.77
C LEU A 250 11.55 -16.53 -16.23
N ALA A 251 12.04 -17.76 -16.41
CA ALA A 251 13.42 -17.99 -16.86
C ALA A 251 13.70 -17.45 -18.27
N ASN A 252 12.67 -17.33 -19.10
CA ASN A 252 12.74 -16.81 -20.46
C ASN A 252 12.37 -15.31 -20.54
N GLU A 253 12.11 -14.64 -19.41
CA GLU A 253 11.68 -13.23 -19.35
C GLU A 253 10.48 -12.94 -20.26
N ASN A 254 9.50 -13.85 -20.25
CA ASN A 254 8.30 -13.79 -21.07
C ASN A 254 7.03 -13.61 -20.21
N PRO A 255 6.81 -12.43 -19.61
CA PRO A 255 5.64 -12.20 -18.77
C PRO A 255 4.35 -12.27 -19.61
N ILE A 256 3.25 -12.70 -18.99
CA ILE A 256 1.92 -12.66 -19.62
C ILE A 256 1.28 -11.27 -19.53
N LYS A 257 1.73 -10.46 -18.56
CA LYS A 257 1.19 -9.15 -18.24
C LYS A 257 2.20 -8.33 -17.44
N THR A 258 2.18 -7.02 -17.66
CA THR A 258 2.95 -6.03 -16.90
C THR A 258 2.01 -5.02 -16.26
N VAL A 259 2.29 -4.60 -15.02
CA VAL A 259 1.53 -3.58 -14.30
C VAL A 259 2.47 -2.54 -13.69
N ASP A 260 2.34 -1.30 -14.13
CA ASP A 260 3.05 -0.14 -13.57
C ASP A 260 2.14 0.64 -12.63
N LYS A 261 2.64 1.07 -11.47
CA LYS A 261 1.90 1.81 -10.44
C LYS A 261 2.72 2.97 -9.91
N ASN A 262 2.07 4.12 -9.71
CA ASN A 262 2.64 5.24 -8.96
C ASN A 262 1.81 5.55 -7.73
N PHE A 263 2.48 6.02 -6.68
CA PHE A 263 1.88 6.26 -5.37
C PHE A 263 1.98 7.73 -4.96
N ASP A 264 1.04 8.21 -4.16
CA ASP A 264 1.21 9.46 -3.43
C ASP A 264 1.99 9.25 -2.12
N SER A 265 2.33 10.33 -1.43
CA SER A 265 3.06 10.29 -0.15
C SER A 265 2.31 9.59 1.00
N ALA A 266 1.03 9.26 0.83
CA ALA A 266 0.25 8.51 1.80
C ALA A 266 0.18 7.00 1.43
N GLY A 267 0.79 6.60 0.31
CA GLY A 267 0.78 5.24 -0.21
C GLY A 267 -0.46 4.88 -1.02
N ASN A 268 -1.26 5.86 -1.47
CA ASN A 268 -2.40 5.57 -2.36
C ASN A 268 -1.94 5.46 -3.81
N VAL A 269 -2.47 4.49 -4.56
CA VAL A 269 -2.19 4.32 -6.00
C VAL A 269 -2.88 5.44 -6.78
N ILE A 270 -2.12 6.39 -7.31
CA ILE A 270 -2.63 7.52 -8.11
C ILE A 270 -2.59 7.23 -9.61
N PHE A 271 -1.81 6.25 -10.03
CA PHE A 271 -1.71 5.80 -11.40
C PHE A 271 -1.51 4.28 -11.43
N SER A 272 -2.18 3.60 -12.35
CA SER A 272 -1.92 2.21 -12.70
C SER A 272 -2.02 2.05 -14.22
N HIS A 273 -1.06 1.37 -14.83
CA HIS A 273 -1.12 0.96 -16.23
C HIS A 273 -0.86 -0.53 -16.32
N GLU A 274 -1.77 -1.24 -16.96
CA GLU A 274 -1.69 -2.67 -17.17
C GLU A 274 -1.63 -2.94 -18.67
N SER A 275 -0.74 -3.85 -19.09
CA SER A 275 -0.61 -4.26 -20.49
C SER A 275 -0.41 -5.77 -20.60
N SER A 276 -1.13 -6.42 -21.52
CA SER A 276 -0.85 -7.82 -21.89
C SER A 276 0.50 -7.94 -22.59
N ALA A 277 1.13 -9.12 -22.51
CA ALA A 277 2.40 -9.41 -23.20
C ALA A 277 2.39 -9.10 -24.70
N SER A 278 1.23 -9.35 -25.32
CA SER A 278 0.99 -9.11 -26.73
C SER A 278 0.74 -7.65 -27.09
N GLY A 279 0.51 -6.78 -26.10
CA GLY A 279 0.07 -5.40 -26.30
C GLY A 279 -1.35 -5.27 -26.86
N HIS A 280 -2.13 -6.36 -26.89
CA HIS A 280 -3.49 -6.37 -27.41
C HIS A 280 -4.51 -5.76 -26.44
N GLU A 281 -4.22 -5.75 -25.14
CA GLU A 281 -5.12 -5.23 -24.13
C GLU A 281 -4.33 -4.34 -23.18
N THR A 282 -4.87 -3.15 -22.92
CA THR A 282 -4.33 -2.24 -21.91
C THR A 282 -5.44 -1.65 -21.05
N THR A 283 -5.13 -1.41 -19.78
CA THR A 283 -6.02 -0.74 -18.83
C THR A 283 -5.23 0.32 -18.11
N THR A 284 -5.71 1.56 -18.12
CA THR A 284 -5.05 2.70 -17.46
C THR A 284 -6.00 3.34 -16.47
N VAL A 285 -5.51 3.56 -15.25
CA VAL A 285 -6.28 4.15 -14.15
C VAL A 285 -5.54 5.34 -13.59
N HIS A 286 -6.21 6.48 -13.48
CA HIS A 286 -5.75 7.67 -12.77
C HIS A 286 -6.69 7.97 -11.61
N GLN A 287 -6.14 8.30 -10.44
CA GLN A 287 -6.92 8.55 -9.22
C GLN A 287 -6.41 9.78 -8.47
N GLU A 288 -7.34 10.50 -7.84
CA GLU A 288 -7.04 11.56 -6.88
C GLU A 288 -7.70 11.26 -5.54
N PHE A 289 -6.99 11.56 -4.46
CA PHE A 289 -7.49 11.41 -3.10
C PHE A 289 -7.53 12.75 -2.38
N ASP A 290 -8.47 12.89 -1.45
CA ASP A 290 -8.49 14.02 -0.52
C ASP A 290 -7.45 13.82 0.61
N PRO A 291 -7.14 14.85 1.42
CA PRO A 291 -6.17 14.72 2.52
C PRO A 291 -6.54 13.69 3.60
N SER A 292 -7.76 13.16 3.60
CA SER A 292 -8.19 12.08 4.51
C SER A 292 -8.02 10.68 3.91
N GLY A 293 -7.50 10.58 2.67
CA GLY A 293 -7.31 9.33 1.94
C GLY A 293 -8.58 8.84 1.24
N LYS A 294 -9.61 9.68 1.05
CA LYS A 294 -10.83 9.29 0.34
C LYS A 294 -10.74 9.63 -1.14
N LEU A 295 -11.24 8.73 -1.99
CA LEU A 295 -11.28 8.92 -3.44
C LEU A 295 -12.11 10.17 -3.79
N LYS A 296 -11.49 11.08 -4.52
CA LYS A 296 -12.07 12.31 -5.05
C LYS A 296 -12.50 12.16 -6.51
N SER A 297 -11.65 11.52 -7.32
CA SER A 297 -11.94 11.20 -8.71
C SER A 297 -11.15 9.97 -9.16
N LYS A 298 -11.70 9.25 -10.12
CA LYS A 298 -11.03 8.16 -10.83
C LYS A 298 -11.36 8.24 -12.32
N VAL A 299 -10.37 8.02 -13.17
CA VAL A 299 -10.55 7.79 -14.60
C VAL A 299 -9.96 6.43 -14.92
N GLU A 300 -10.72 5.60 -15.61
CA GLU A 300 -10.33 4.26 -16.04
C GLU A 300 -10.52 4.16 -17.54
N GLU A 301 -9.54 3.62 -18.25
CA GLU A 301 -9.51 3.54 -19.70
C GLU A 301 -8.99 2.16 -20.13
N ASP A 302 -9.86 1.37 -20.77
CA ASP A 302 -9.55 0.06 -21.33
C ASP A 302 -9.45 0.16 -22.85
N ARG A 303 -8.37 -0.35 -23.44
CA ARG A 303 -8.16 -0.35 -24.89
C ARG A 303 -7.82 -1.72 -25.39
N ARG A 304 -8.36 -2.06 -26.58
CA ARG A 304 -8.03 -3.28 -27.28
C ARG A 304 -7.50 -3.02 -28.68
N PHE A 305 -6.48 -3.80 -29.06
CA PHE A 305 -5.76 -3.66 -30.30
C PHE A 305 -5.72 -4.98 -31.08
N HIS A 306 -5.82 -4.89 -32.40
CA HIS A 306 -5.55 -5.99 -33.32
C HIS A 306 -4.55 -5.50 -34.37
N ASP A 307 -3.39 -6.14 -34.47
CA ASP A 307 -2.30 -5.74 -35.38
C ASP A 307 -1.94 -4.24 -35.30
N GLY A 308 -1.90 -3.70 -34.08
CA GLY A 308 -1.63 -2.30 -33.77
C GLY A 308 -2.76 -1.32 -34.10
N LEU A 309 -3.94 -1.80 -34.53
CA LEU A 309 -5.14 -0.98 -34.72
C LEU A 309 -6.05 -1.13 -33.49
N MET A 310 -6.35 -0.02 -32.84
CA MET A 310 -7.31 0.02 -31.73
C MET A 310 -8.71 -0.24 -32.28
N TYR A 311 -9.39 -1.28 -31.79
CA TYR A 311 -10.75 -1.62 -32.20
C TYR A 311 -11.78 -1.35 -31.09
N GLU A 312 -11.32 -1.14 -29.86
CA GLU A 312 -12.17 -0.84 -28.70
C GLU A 312 -11.44 0.13 -27.76
N ASP A 313 -12.15 1.14 -27.25
CA ASP A 313 -11.69 2.11 -26.26
C ASP A 313 -12.85 2.46 -25.32
N HIS A 314 -12.77 2.02 -24.07
CA HIS A 314 -13.78 2.25 -23.05
C HIS A 314 -13.20 3.12 -21.95
N LYS A 315 -13.85 4.25 -21.67
CA LYS A 315 -13.40 5.21 -20.67
C LYS A 315 -14.49 5.51 -19.67
N SER A 316 -14.21 5.30 -18.39
CA SER A 316 -15.12 5.56 -17.28
C SER A 316 -14.55 6.63 -16.35
N ILE A 317 -15.41 7.57 -15.94
CA ILE A 317 -15.08 8.67 -15.04
C ILE A 317 -15.94 8.53 -13.80
N TYR A 318 -15.29 8.48 -12.64
CA TYR A 318 -15.93 8.36 -11.34
C TYR A 318 -15.61 9.58 -10.47
N GLY A 319 -16.59 9.97 -9.67
CA GLY A 319 -16.48 11.03 -8.67
C GLY A 319 -16.15 10.49 -7.28
N VAL A 320 -16.58 11.26 -6.28
CA VAL A 320 -16.39 10.93 -4.87
C VAL A 320 -16.99 9.56 -4.52
N ASN A 321 -16.29 8.80 -3.69
CA ASN A 321 -16.69 7.44 -3.27
C ASN A 321 -16.87 6.43 -4.43
N GLY A 322 -16.33 6.71 -5.63
CA GLY A 322 -16.38 5.79 -6.76
C GLY A 322 -17.71 5.77 -7.52
N VAL A 323 -18.54 6.81 -7.36
CA VAL A 323 -19.80 6.94 -8.12
C VAL A 323 -19.48 7.27 -9.59
N LEU A 324 -20.03 6.49 -10.52
CA LEU A 324 -19.91 6.76 -11.96
C LEU A 324 -20.53 8.13 -12.29
N ILE A 325 -19.83 8.95 -13.06
CA ILE A 325 -20.33 10.23 -13.60
C ILE A 325 -20.63 10.06 -15.08
N ARG A 326 -19.70 9.44 -15.80
CA ARG A 326 -19.79 9.27 -17.25
C ARG A 326 -18.99 8.06 -17.70
N ALA A 327 -19.50 7.34 -18.69
CA ALA A 327 -18.75 6.36 -19.45
C ALA A 327 -18.81 6.68 -20.95
N VAL A 328 -17.76 6.35 -21.68
CA VAL A 328 -17.68 6.45 -23.14
C VAL A 328 -17.17 5.13 -23.66
N GLU A 329 -17.88 4.53 -24.59
CA GLU A 329 -17.51 3.28 -25.26
C GLU A 329 -17.34 3.56 -26.75
N VAL A 330 -16.16 3.29 -27.30
CA VAL A 330 -15.86 3.43 -28.72
C VAL A 330 -15.53 2.08 -29.31
N THR A 331 -16.22 1.70 -30.38
CA THR A 331 -15.90 0.53 -31.20
C THR A 331 -15.52 0.96 -32.60
N LEU A 332 -14.45 0.37 -33.13
CA LEU A 332 -13.91 0.65 -34.46
C LEU A 332 -13.77 -0.66 -35.23
N ASP A 333 -14.30 -0.70 -36.44
CA ASP A 333 -14.24 -1.85 -37.33
C ASP A 333 -13.43 -1.52 -38.57
N PHE A 334 -12.50 -2.38 -38.95
CA PHE A 334 -11.54 -2.15 -40.02
C PHE A 334 -11.60 -3.24 -41.09
N ASP A 335 -11.34 -2.85 -42.33
CA ASP A 335 -10.71 -3.76 -43.28
C ASP A 335 -9.25 -3.93 -42.84
N TYR A 336 -8.97 -4.98 -42.07
CA TYR A 336 -7.63 -5.24 -41.52
C TYR A 336 -6.55 -5.46 -42.58
N VAL A 337 -6.92 -5.96 -43.78
CA VAL A 337 -5.97 -6.17 -44.87
C VAL A 337 -5.54 -4.83 -45.47
N ARG A 338 -6.49 -3.91 -45.64
CA ARG A 338 -6.22 -2.56 -46.18
C ARG A 338 -5.86 -1.53 -45.11
N ARG A 339 -6.08 -1.87 -43.84
CA ARG A 339 -5.98 -0.99 -42.66
C ARG A 339 -6.84 0.28 -42.81
N VAL A 340 -8.07 0.11 -43.30
CA VAL A 340 -9.05 1.20 -43.51
C VAL A 340 -10.19 1.05 -42.52
N LEU A 341 -10.53 2.12 -41.80
CA LEU A 341 -11.68 2.17 -40.91
C LEU A 341 -12.96 2.08 -41.74
N MET A 342 -13.87 1.18 -41.39
CA MET A 342 -15.13 0.93 -42.09
C MET A 342 -16.32 1.42 -41.27
N ASN A 343 -16.29 1.22 -39.95
CA ASN A 343 -17.34 1.70 -39.05
C ASN A 343 -16.73 2.23 -37.75
N ARG A 344 -17.37 3.26 -37.19
CA ARG A 344 -17.11 3.75 -35.83
C ARG A 344 -18.43 3.91 -35.11
N THR A 345 -18.51 3.41 -33.89
CA THR A 345 -19.61 3.67 -32.97
C THR A 345 -19.04 4.24 -31.69
N GLU A 346 -19.66 5.28 -31.16
CA GLU A 346 -19.33 5.88 -29.87
C GLU A 346 -20.61 6.03 -29.05
N SER A 347 -20.65 5.43 -27.87
CA SER A 347 -21.75 5.52 -26.92
C SER A 347 -21.28 6.25 -25.66
N THR A 348 -21.91 7.37 -25.35
CA THR A 348 -21.71 8.11 -24.09
C THR A 348 -22.87 7.85 -23.15
N TYR A 349 -22.55 7.53 -21.91
CA TYR A 349 -23.51 7.29 -20.83
C TYR A 349 -23.28 8.34 -19.75
N ASP A 350 -24.32 9.12 -19.44
CA ASP A 350 -24.29 10.07 -18.32
C ASP A 350 -25.02 9.47 -17.13
N ALA A 351 -24.46 9.64 -15.94
CA ALA A 351 -25.01 9.12 -14.68
C ALA A 351 -25.37 10.25 -13.69
N ASP A 352 -26.29 9.97 -12.79
CA ASP A 352 -26.65 10.87 -11.69
C ASP A 352 -25.71 10.73 -10.48
N LEU A 353 -26.04 11.42 -9.37
CA LEU A 353 -25.24 11.41 -8.14
C LEU A 353 -25.25 10.07 -7.39
N ASN A 354 -26.11 9.12 -7.77
CA ASN A 354 -26.13 7.76 -7.23
C ASN A 354 -25.38 6.77 -8.14
N GLY A 355 -25.00 7.20 -9.36
CA GLY A 355 -24.37 6.37 -10.38
C GLY A 355 -25.38 5.70 -11.31
N ASP A 356 -26.66 6.07 -11.24
CA ASP A 356 -27.68 5.54 -12.14
C ASP A 356 -27.59 6.26 -13.49
N ILE A 357 -27.60 5.50 -14.61
CA ILE A 357 -27.60 6.08 -15.95
C ILE A 357 -28.87 6.88 -16.17
N ILE A 358 -28.73 8.13 -16.64
CA ILE A 358 -29.85 9.04 -16.91
C ILE A 358 -30.00 9.39 -18.39
N GLY A 359 -28.96 9.16 -19.19
CA GLY A 359 -28.99 9.45 -20.62
C GLY A 359 -27.91 8.70 -21.38
N ILE A 360 -28.22 8.41 -22.64
CA ILE A 360 -27.31 7.72 -23.56
C ILE A 360 -27.28 8.50 -24.87
N VAL A 361 -26.09 8.73 -25.40
CA VAL A 361 -25.88 9.32 -26.72
C VAL A 361 -25.03 8.36 -27.54
N GLU A 362 -25.54 7.93 -28.69
CA GLU A 362 -24.83 7.05 -29.63
C GLU A 362 -24.56 7.78 -30.94
N ILE A 363 -23.29 7.82 -31.35
CA ILE A 363 -22.85 8.34 -32.64
C ILE A 363 -22.33 7.17 -33.46
N SER A 364 -22.82 7.01 -34.70
CA SER A 364 -22.32 5.99 -35.62
C SER A 364 -21.88 6.61 -36.94
N GLN A 365 -20.77 6.13 -37.48
CA GLN A 365 -20.15 6.61 -38.70
C GLN A 365 -19.77 5.42 -39.59
N LYS A 366 -19.98 5.57 -40.91
CA LYS A 366 -19.61 4.55 -41.91
C LYS A 366 -18.69 5.14 -42.96
N PHE A 367 -17.69 4.38 -43.38
CA PHE A 367 -16.68 4.81 -44.33
C PHE A 367 -16.63 3.89 -45.55
N ASN A 368 -16.21 4.41 -46.70
CA ASN A 368 -15.93 3.61 -47.89
C ASN A 368 -14.52 2.99 -47.84
N ALA A 369 -14.16 2.24 -48.89
CA ALA A 369 -12.88 1.55 -48.97
C ALA A 369 -11.67 2.50 -49.08
N GLU A 370 -11.91 3.77 -49.38
CA GLU A 370 -10.93 4.85 -49.46
C GLU A 370 -10.80 5.61 -48.13
N GLY A 371 -11.62 5.26 -47.12
CA GLY A 371 -11.66 5.91 -45.81
C GLY A 371 -12.50 7.19 -45.75
N GLU A 372 -13.36 7.44 -46.74
CA GLU A 372 -14.25 8.60 -46.79
C GLU A 372 -15.58 8.32 -46.08
N LEU A 373 -16.04 9.25 -45.24
CA LEU A 373 -17.26 9.13 -44.44
C LEU A 373 -18.53 9.14 -45.31
N THR A 374 -19.19 8.01 -45.50
CA THR A 374 -20.40 7.89 -46.32
C THR A 374 -21.70 8.19 -45.57
N SER A 375 -21.72 8.05 -44.24
CA SER A 375 -22.92 8.22 -43.42
C SER A 375 -22.59 8.54 -41.96
N CYS A 376 -23.39 9.38 -41.31
CA CYS A 376 -23.34 9.69 -39.88
C CYS A 376 -24.74 9.61 -39.27
N SER A 377 -24.84 9.08 -38.04
CA SER A 377 -26.05 9.14 -37.22
C SER A 377 -25.73 9.53 -35.78
N ASN A 378 -26.65 10.25 -35.15
CA ASN A 378 -26.62 10.60 -33.73
C ASN A 378 -27.99 10.29 -33.12
N HIS A 379 -28.01 9.43 -32.12
CA HIS A 379 -29.20 9.00 -31.39
C HIS A 379 -29.07 9.36 -29.92
N LYS A 380 -30.13 9.92 -29.34
CA LYS A 380 -30.23 10.13 -27.89
C LYS A 380 -31.31 9.22 -27.34
N TYR A 381 -31.01 8.58 -26.22
CA TYR A 381 -31.94 7.69 -25.51
C TYR A 381 -32.06 8.11 -24.05
N ASP A 382 -33.21 7.79 -23.45
CA ASP A 382 -33.36 7.85 -22.00
C ASP A 382 -32.65 6.67 -21.31
N ALA A 383 -32.64 6.68 -19.97
CA ALA A 383 -32.09 5.63 -19.13
C ALA A 383 -32.65 4.22 -19.39
N SER A 384 -33.86 4.12 -19.94
CA SER A 384 -34.53 2.84 -20.26
C SER A 384 -34.25 2.37 -21.68
N GLY A 385 -33.44 3.11 -22.45
CA GLY A 385 -33.14 2.82 -23.85
C GLY A 385 -34.21 3.27 -24.83
N ASN A 386 -35.16 4.12 -24.43
CA ASN A 386 -36.14 4.66 -25.36
C ASN A 386 -35.53 5.82 -26.14
N LEU A 387 -35.67 5.78 -27.47
CA LEU A 387 -35.19 6.82 -28.37
C LEU A 387 -35.92 8.16 -28.13
N LEU A 388 -35.16 9.20 -27.82
CA LEU A 388 -35.64 10.58 -27.61
C LEU A 388 -35.43 11.44 -28.85
N GLU A 389 -34.27 11.31 -29.50
CA GLU A 389 -33.88 12.10 -30.68
C GLU A 389 -33.07 11.22 -31.64
N SER A 390 -33.31 11.37 -32.94
CA SER A 390 -32.54 10.69 -33.99
C SER A 390 -32.22 11.69 -35.10
N LEU A 391 -30.94 11.80 -35.41
CA LEU A 391 -30.41 12.58 -36.50
C LEU A 391 -29.63 11.64 -37.42
N THR A 392 -30.06 11.47 -38.65
CA THR A 392 -29.37 10.67 -39.67
C THR A 392 -29.12 11.53 -40.90
N GLY A 393 -27.90 11.56 -41.42
CA GLY A 393 -27.55 12.34 -42.61
C GLY A 393 -26.60 11.60 -43.56
N PRO A 394 -26.82 11.69 -44.88
CA PRO A 394 -25.76 11.40 -45.86
C PRO A 394 -24.64 12.46 -45.77
N HIS A 395 -23.48 12.17 -46.37
CA HIS A 395 -22.27 13.03 -46.44
C HIS A 395 -22.56 14.52 -46.79
N ASP A 396 -23.69 14.86 -47.43
CA ASP A 396 -23.92 16.15 -48.09
C ASP A 396 -24.74 17.22 -47.34
N HIS A 397 -24.96 17.12 -46.03
CA HIS A 397 -25.68 18.16 -45.28
C HIS A 397 -24.85 18.84 -44.18
N ASN A 398 -24.57 20.13 -44.40
CA ASN A 398 -24.13 21.11 -43.41
C ASN A 398 -24.98 21.04 -42.14
N TYR A 399 -24.51 20.34 -41.11
CA TYR A 399 -25.00 20.52 -39.75
C TYR A 399 -24.26 21.70 -39.13
N VAL A 400 -24.97 22.81 -38.97
CA VAL A 400 -24.46 24.07 -38.42
C VAL A 400 -24.34 23.95 -36.90
N THR A 401 -23.16 24.30 -36.41
CA THR A 401 -22.81 24.51 -35.00
C THR A 401 -23.61 25.65 -34.37
N PRO A 402 -23.88 25.56 -33.06
CA PRO A 402 -23.79 26.75 -32.23
C PRO A 402 -22.56 26.64 -31.33
N ASP A 403 -21.52 27.38 -31.73
CA ASP A 403 -20.40 27.75 -30.89
C ASP A 403 -20.88 28.34 -29.57
N HIS A 404 -20.27 27.91 -28.47
CA HIS A 404 -19.85 28.66 -27.28
C HIS A 404 -19.74 27.67 -26.11
N LEU A 405 -18.62 26.93 -26.06
CA LEU A 405 -17.92 26.43 -24.85
C LEU A 405 -16.64 25.63 -25.24
N VAL A 406 -16.03 25.92 -26.40
CA VAL A 406 -14.74 25.35 -26.82
C VAL A 406 -13.62 26.25 -26.32
N SER A 407 -13.42 26.29 -25.02
CA SER A 407 -12.17 26.73 -24.39
C SER A 407 -12.23 26.28 -22.94
N GLU A 408 -11.20 25.56 -22.50
CA GLU A 408 -11.11 24.84 -21.22
C GLU A 408 -11.75 23.45 -21.21
N MET A 409 -11.14 22.50 -21.94
CA MET A 409 -10.95 21.10 -21.50
C MET A 409 -10.20 20.36 -22.63
N ASN A 410 -8.89 20.18 -22.46
CA ASN A 410 -8.07 19.39 -23.38
C ASN A 410 -8.57 17.93 -23.39
N GLY A 411 -9.05 17.46 -24.55
CA GLY A 411 -8.96 16.04 -24.91
C GLY A 411 -10.22 15.37 -25.48
N PHE A 412 -11.43 15.89 -25.29
CA PHE A 412 -12.65 15.21 -25.77
C PHE A 412 -13.61 16.22 -26.38
N GLY A 413 -13.53 16.37 -27.70
CA GLY A 413 -14.48 17.13 -28.50
C GLY A 413 -15.79 16.37 -28.57
N ILE A 414 -16.86 17.03 -28.13
CA ILE A 414 -18.23 16.63 -28.47
C ILE A 414 -18.42 17.02 -29.94
N GLU A 415 -17.97 16.18 -30.88
CA GLU A 415 -18.15 16.43 -32.30
C GLU A 415 -19.57 16.01 -32.72
N SER A 416 -20.50 16.97 -32.77
CA SER A 416 -21.65 16.88 -33.68
C SER A 416 -21.12 16.61 -35.09
N CYS A 417 -21.76 15.73 -35.89
CA CYS A 417 -21.31 15.27 -37.22
C CYS A 417 -20.60 16.39 -38.03
N ILE A 418 -19.28 16.50 -37.88
CA ILE A 418 -18.38 17.38 -38.63
C ILE A 418 -17.38 16.47 -39.33
N PRO A 419 -17.10 16.68 -40.62
CA PRO A 419 -16.00 16.01 -41.28
C PRO A 419 -14.70 16.56 -40.70
N THR A 420 -14.07 15.82 -39.79
CA THR A 420 -12.64 16.01 -39.57
C THR A 420 -11.98 15.54 -40.87
N LEU A 421 -11.55 16.52 -41.67
CA LEU A 421 -10.59 16.32 -42.73
C LEU A 421 -9.51 15.38 -42.18
N VAL A 422 -9.27 14.27 -42.87
CA VAL A 422 -8.18 13.33 -42.61
C VAL A 422 -6.87 14.11 -42.69
N ASN A 423 -6.53 14.84 -41.63
CA ASN A 423 -5.18 15.26 -41.38
C ASN A 423 -4.50 13.95 -41.02
N LYS A 424 -3.84 13.37 -42.03
CA LYS A 424 -2.76 12.41 -41.92
C LYS A 424 -2.41 12.18 -40.46
N LEU A 425 -3.00 11.14 -39.85
CA LEU A 425 -2.34 10.49 -38.74
C LEU A 425 -1.02 10.02 -39.34
N LEU A 426 0.02 10.82 -39.13
CA LEU A 426 1.38 10.33 -39.19
C LEU A 426 1.42 9.24 -38.13
N ILE A 427 1.24 8.02 -38.62
CA ILE A 427 1.56 6.79 -37.93
C ILE A 427 2.96 7.00 -37.34
N PRO A 428 3.15 6.95 -36.01
CA PRO A 428 4.47 6.67 -35.49
C PRO A 428 4.81 5.28 -36.02
N ASN A 429 5.68 5.27 -37.02
CA ASN A 429 6.29 4.06 -37.51
C ASN A 429 7.15 3.54 -36.36
N MET A 430 6.62 2.66 -35.51
CA MET A 430 7.47 1.78 -34.70
C MET A 430 8.03 0.76 -35.68
N GLY A 431 9.04 1.21 -36.44
CA GLY A 431 9.87 0.32 -37.21
C GLY A 431 10.51 -0.66 -36.23
N SER A 432 10.29 -1.94 -36.47
CA SER A 432 11.33 -2.90 -36.18
C SER A 432 12.62 -2.41 -36.85
N ASP A 433 13.74 -2.45 -36.13
CA ASP A 433 14.92 -3.18 -36.58
C ASP A 433 16.13 -2.89 -35.69
N THR A 434 16.64 -3.97 -35.11
CA THR A 434 18.06 -4.33 -35.00
C THR A 434 19.03 -3.45 -34.20
N LEU A 435 19.55 -4.06 -33.13
CA LEU A 435 20.98 -4.22 -32.85
C LEU A 435 21.94 -3.51 -33.82
N VAL A 436 22.61 -2.45 -33.33
CA VAL A 436 24.02 -2.19 -33.63
C VAL A 436 24.68 -1.57 -32.38
N THR A 437 25.54 -2.32 -31.71
CA THR A 437 26.65 -1.79 -30.90
C THR A 437 27.84 -1.47 -31.82
N PRO A 438 28.97 -0.95 -31.32
CA PRO A 438 29.24 0.35 -30.68
C PRO A 438 30.27 1.16 -31.51
N LEU A 439 30.64 2.37 -31.06
CA LEU A 439 31.98 2.94 -31.24
C LEU A 439 32.36 3.82 -30.05
#